data_AF-A0A9P1AW10-F1
#
_entry.id   AF-A0A9P1AW10-F1
#
_cell.length_a   1.000
_cell.length_b   1.000
_cell.length_c   1.000
_cell.angle_alpha   90.00
_cell.angle_beta   90.00
_cell.angle_gamma   90.00
#
_symmetry.space_group_name_H-M   'P 1'
#
loop_
_entity.id
_entity.type
_entity.pdbx_description
1 polymer ?
#
loop_
_entity_poly.entity_id
_entity_poly.type
_entity_poly.pdbx_seq_one_letter_code
_entity_poly.pdbx_strand_id
1 'polypeptide(L)'
;MTTRRIVLLCAIAACASAASSEISVRIERHFPCSASSGPKKDTLLIKFPSYKTAGVEFHEEIGENGHKCFRMSGGKVEVYAPGLDGSKKYYVHLETRIGIHGKPERCVNADANGCGGIGSCVHCDICHTMGGSLKNFVQIFQADKPAQCSSKGLPAGLYTDLSLRVCLPTKNELLPFLDQNASRAEQLWDLFVSSRARSGEIPLVIAARLFDRPINNMDAKTLNTILHDTKEGMIGCHWIYATVSQPN
;
A
#
# COMPACT_ATOMS: atom_id res chain seq x y z
N MET A 1 18.80 -34.87 59.27
CA MET A 1 19.45 -34.11 58.16
C MET A 1 19.60 -35.05 56.97
N THR A 2 18.71 -34.97 55.99
CA THR A 2 18.85 -35.72 54.73
C THR A 2 18.23 -34.86 53.64
N THR A 3 19.08 -34.04 53.02
CA THR A 3 18.70 -33.06 52.02
C THR A 3 18.52 -33.76 50.67
N ARG A 4 17.28 -33.72 50.15
CA ARG A 4 16.94 -34.08 48.78
C ARG A 4 17.76 -33.25 47.79
N ARG A 5 18.34 -33.88 46.77
CA ARG A 5 18.73 -33.22 45.51
C ARG A 5 18.03 -33.92 44.36
N ILE A 6 16.91 -33.35 43.94
CA ILE A 6 16.27 -33.65 42.65
C ILE A 6 17.00 -32.79 41.62
N VAL A 7 17.72 -33.43 40.70
CA VAL A 7 18.33 -32.76 39.56
C VAL A 7 17.23 -32.60 38.50
N LEU A 8 16.75 -31.37 38.33
CA LEU A 8 15.82 -31.01 37.28
C LEU A 8 16.61 -30.80 35.98
N LEU A 9 16.53 -31.75 35.04
CA LEU A 9 17.01 -31.53 33.67
C LEU A 9 16.06 -30.53 32.99
N CYS A 10 16.50 -29.29 32.85
CA CYS A 10 15.84 -28.32 32.00
C CYS A 10 16.25 -28.62 30.54
N ALA A 11 15.38 -29.27 29.79
CA ALA A 11 15.55 -29.41 28.35
C ALA A 11 15.36 -28.02 27.72
N ILE A 12 16.47 -27.41 27.30
CA ILE A 12 16.46 -26.19 26.51
C ILE A 12 15.88 -26.57 25.15
N ALA A 13 14.60 -26.28 24.95
CA ALA A 13 14.00 -26.28 23.63
C ALA A 13 14.68 -25.16 22.83
N ALA A 14 15.60 -25.54 21.94
CA ALA A 14 16.13 -24.64 20.93
C ALA A 14 14.97 -24.23 20.02
N CYS A 15 14.38 -23.05 20.28
CA CYS A 15 13.56 -22.36 19.31
C CYS A 15 14.47 -22.03 18.12
N ALA A 16 14.42 -22.88 17.08
CA ALA A 16 14.90 -22.51 15.78
C ALA A 16 14.08 -21.30 15.33
N SER A 17 14.67 -20.10 15.46
CA SER A 17 14.17 -18.92 14.78
C SER A 17 14.24 -19.23 13.29
N ALA A 18 13.10 -19.54 12.69
CA ALA A 18 12.96 -19.48 11.24
C ALA A 18 13.40 -18.07 10.84
N ALA A 19 14.57 -17.97 10.21
CA ALA A 19 15.02 -16.74 9.60
C ALA A 19 14.01 -16.42 8.50
N SER A 20 13.00 -15.61 8.84
CA SER A 20 12.13 -14.97 7.88
C SER A 20 13.05 -14.19 6.95
N SER A 21 13.22 -14.66 5.72
CA SER A 21 13.94 -13.94 4.68
C SER A 21 13.11 -12.71 4.30
N GLU A 22 13.31 -11.66 5.10
CA GLU A 22 12.48 -10.48 5.15
C GLU A 22 12.73 -9.62 3.91
N ILE A 23 11.65 -9.27 3.22
CA ILE A 23 11.72 -8.45 2.01
C ILE A 23 12.16 -7.02 2.41
N SER A 24 13.19 -6.48 1.75
CA SER A 24 13.60 -5.08 1.84
C SER A 24 13.03 -4.31 0.66
N VAL A 25 12.51 -3.10 0.91
CA VAL A 25 11.94 -2.26 -0.14
C VAL A 25 12.53 -0.86 -0.06
N ARG A 26 12.98 -0.36 -1.20
CA ARG A 26 13.54 0.99 -1.35
C ARG A 26 12.66 1.78 -2.31
N ILE A 27 12.08 2.89 -1.86
CA ILE A 27 11.35 3.80 -2.74
C ILE A 27 12.36 4.68 -3.48
N GLU A 28 12.36 4.59 -4.81
CA GLU A 28 13.29 5.31 -5.68
C GLU A 28 12.75 6.69 -6.04
N ARG A 29 11.49 6.73 -6.46
CA ARG A 29 10.85 7.92 -7.03
C ARG A 29 9.36 7.87 -6.78
N HIS A 30 8.76 9.03 -6.53
CA HIS A 30 7.31 9.12 -6.41
C HIS A 30 6.80 10.50 -6.80
N PHE A 31 5.68 10.56 -7.50
CA PHE A 31 5.19 11.82 -8.05
C PHE A 31 3.68 11.79 -8.28
N PRO A 32 3.01 12.94 -8.16
CA PRO A 32 1.62 13.05 -8.56
C PRO A 32 1.50 12.73 -10.05
N CYS A 33 0.39 12.12 -10.44
CA CYS A 33 0.13 11.77 -11.82
C CYS A 33 0.10 13.01 -12.74
N SER A 34 0.49 12.81 -14.00
CA SER A 34 0.35 13.82 -15.04
C SER A 34 -1.13 14.05 -15.37
N ALA A 35 -1.42 15.11 -16.12
CA ALA A 35 -2.76 15.36 -16.65
C ALA A 35 -3.31 14.22 -17.53
N SER A 36 -2.44 13.40 -18.13
CA SER A 36 -2.86 12.25 -18.96
C SER A 36 -3.21 11.01 -18.15
N SER A 37 -2.59 10.79 -16.99
CA SER A 37 -2.83 9.60 -16.16
C SER A 37 -3.66 9.88 -14.91
N GLY A 38 -3.77 11.14 -14.51
CA GLY A 38 -4.44 11.61 -13.30
C GLY A 38 -5.86 12.16 -13.55
N PRO A 39 -6.44 12.81 -12.52
CA PRO A 39 -7.75 13.43 -12.62
C PRO A 39 -7.73 14.64 -13.56
N LYS A 40 -8.91 15.04 -14.03
CA LYS A 40 -9.08 16.29 -14.77
C LYS A 40 -8.86 17.48 -13.84
N LYS A 41 -8.51 18.64 -14.39
CA LYS A 41 -8.18 19.84 -13.61
C LYS A 41 -9.34 20.31 -12.72
N ASP A 42 -10.56 20.18 -13.21
CA ASP A 42 -11.82 20.54 -12.53
C ASP A 42 -12.26 19.52 -11.47
N THR A 43 -11.74 18.28 -11.52
CA THR A 43 -12.04 17.24 -10.53
C THR A 43 -10.90 16.99 -9.53
N LEU A 44 -9.72 17.56 -9.75
CA LEU A 44 -8.57 17.43 -8.86
C LEU A 44 -8.86 18.14 -7.52
N LEU A 45 -8.98 17.36 -6.44
CA LEU A 45 -9.22 17.87 -5.09
C LEU A 45 -8.02 17.72 -4.17
N ILE A 46 -7.13 16.75 -4.41
CA ILE A 46 -5.97 16.50 -3.55
C ILE A 46 -4.74 16.12 -4.37
N LYS A 47 -3.61 16.73 -4.02
CA LYS A 47 -2.32 16.50 -4.67
C LYS A 47 -1.20 16.37 -3.65
N PHE A 48 -0.56 15.20 -3.65
CA PHE A 48 0.64 14.92 -2.86
C PHE A 48 1.90 15.45 -3.58
N PRO A 49 2.92 15.89 -2.82
CA PRO A 49 4.15 16.42 -3.40
C PRO A 49 4.99 15.32 -4.09
N SER A 50 5.89 15.73 -4.96
CA SER A 50 6.83 14.82 -5.65
C SER A 50 8.14 14.71 -4.88
N TYR A 51 8.87 13.60 -5.06
CA TYR A 51 10.26 13.43 -4.63
C TYR A 51 11.21 14.56 -5.09
N LYS A 52 10.84 15.32 -6.13
CA LYS A 52 11.62 16.48 -6.60
C LYS A 52 11.47 17.72 -5.71
N THR A 53 10.46 17.76 -4.85
CA THR A 53 10.27 18.84 -3.90
C THR A 53 11.26 18.66 -2.75
N ALA A 54 11.95 19.73 -2.36
CA ALA A 54 12.94 19.67 -1.29
C ALA A 54 12.36 19.13 0.02
N GLY A 55 13.07 18.18 0.63
CA GLY A 55 12.68 17.54 1.91
C GLY A 55 11.56 16.52 1.80
N VAL A 56 11.07 16.20 0.59
CA VAL A 56 10.03 15.19 0.40
C VAL A 56 10.65 13.81 0.23
N GLU A 57 10.24 12.89 1.09
CA GLU A 57 10.67 11.49 1.05
C GLU A 57 9.55 10.56 1.56
N PHE A 58 9.82 9.26 1.57
CA PHE A 58 8.99 8.27 2.24
C PHE A 58 9.80 7.66 3.39
N HIS A 59 9.26 7.73 4.60
CA HIS A 59 9.82 7.02 5.74
C HIS A 59 9.19 5.63 5.85
N GLU A 60 10.03 4.63 6.09
CA GLU A 60 9.58 3.30 6.47
C GLU A 60 9.08 3.31 7.91
N GLU A 61 7.91 2.73 8.14
CA GLU A 61 7.32 2.49 9.45
C GLU A 61 6.70 1.08 9.49
N ILE A 62 6.59 0.51 10.68
CA ILE A 62 5.92 -0.79 10.88
C ILE A 62 4.46 -0.52 11.23
N GLY A 63 3.54 -1.02 10.40
CA GLY A 63 2.11 -0.93 10.61
C GLY A 63 1.59 -1.89 11.69
N GLU A 64 0.33 -1.73 12.07
CA GLU A 64 -0.33 -2.43 13.18
C GLU A 64 -0.34 -3.98 13.06
N ASN A 65 -0.15 -4.53 11.85
CA ASN A 65 -0.13 -5.98 11.58
C ASN A 65 1.26 -6.51 11.17
N GLY A 66 2.33 -5.75 11.42
CA GLY A 66 3.68 -6.11 10.96
C GLY A 66 3.93 -5.86 9.47
N HIS A 67 3.00 -5.20 8.78
CA HIS A 67 3.21 -4.72 7.41
C HIS A 67 4.28 -3.62 7.40
N LYS A 68 5.21 -3.70 6.45
CA LYS A 68 6.07 -2.55 6.15
C LYS A 68 5.25 -1.50 5.43
N CYS A 69 5.17 -0.33 6.03
CA CYS A 69 4.47 0.82 5.51
C CYS A 69 5.45 1.92 5.16
N PHE A 70 5.13 2.66 4.13
CA PHE A 70 5.89 3.81 3.68
C PHE A 70 4.98 5.02 3.79
N ARG A 71 5.36 5.95 4.65
CA ARG A 71 4.61 7.17 4.90
C ARG A 71 5.36 8.35 4.31
N MET A 72 4.69 9.08 3.44
CA MET A 72 5.25 10.28 2.84
C MET A 72 5.51 11.33 3.93
N SER A 73 6.66 11.98 3.87
CA SER A 73 7.06 13.05 4.77
C SER A 73 7.59 14.24 3.99
N GLY A 74 7.58 15.40 4.65
CA GLY A 74 8.00 16.67 4.08
C GLY A 74 7.10 17.18 2.94
N GLY A 75 7.42 18.38 2.48
CA GLY A 75 6.60 19.09 1.50
C GLY A 75 5.23 19.51 2.01
N LYS A 76 4.32 19.81 1.09
CA LYS A 76 2.94 20.22 1.39
C LYS A 76 1.99 19.45 0.50
N VAL A 77 0.94 18.88 1.09
CA VAL A 77 -0.21 18.35 0.37
C VAL A 77 -1.15 19.51 0.07
N GLU A 78 -1.52 19.64 -1.20
CA GLU A 78 -2.44 20.67 -1.66
C GLU A 78 -3.83 20.09 -1.80
N VAL A 79 -4.78 20.69 -1.10
CA VAL A 79 -6.21 20.40 -1.19
C VAL A 79 -6.88 21.55 -1.90
N TYR A 80 -7.42 21.30 -3.08
CA TYR A 80 -8.07 22.32 -3.91
C TYR A 80 -9.53 22.52 -3.50
N ALA A 81 -10.07 23.70 -3.81
CA ALA A 81 -11.49 23.98 -3.59
C ALA A 81 -12.39 22.98 -4.35
N PRO A 82 -13.50 22.50 -3.75
CA PRO A 82 -14.07 22.93 -2.46
C PRO A 82 -13.45 22.26 -1.21
N GLY A 83 -12.51 21.34 -1.38
CA GLY A 83 -12.01 20.45 -0.32
C GLY A 83 -12.61 19.04 -0.41
N LEU A 84 -12.28 18.20 0.56
CA LEU A 84 -12.90 16.90 0.75
C LEU A 84 -14.13 17.06 1.64
N ASP A 85 -15.29 16.65 1.14
CA ASP A 85 -16.55 16.59 1.86
C ASP A 85 -16.52 15.51 2.96
N GLY A 86 -16.86 15.90 4.19
CA GLY A 86 -16.93 15.02 5.37
C GLY A 86 -18.13 14.07 5.40
N SER A 87 -19.03 14.16 4.43
CA SER A 87 -20.16 13.22 4.26
C SER A 87 -19.88 12.11 3.24
N LYS A 88 -18.72 12.15 2.56
CA LYS A 88 -18.33 11.19 1.52
C LYS A 88 -17.28 10.21 2.02
N LYS A 89 -17.29 9.01 1.46
CA LYS A 89 -16.19 8.06 1.55
C LYS A 89 -15.22 8.25 0.38
N TYR A 90 -13.95 8.02 0.64
CA TYR A 90 -12.89 8.16 -0.36
C TYR A 90 -12.27 6.82 -0.68
N TYR A 91 -12.30 6.47 -1.95
CA TYR A 91 -11.87 5.18 -2.46
C TYR A 91 -10.50 5.31 -3.09
N VAL A 92 -9.65 4.31 -2.97
CA VAL A 92 -8.39 4.23 -3.72
C VAL A 92 -8.32 2.93 -4.48
N HIS A 93 -8.12 3.03 -5.78
CA HIS A 93 -7.58 1.92 -6.55
C HIS A 93 -6.05 1.95 -6.43
N LEU A 94 -5.50 0.98 -5.70
CA LEU A 94 -4.06 0.71 -5.72
C LEU A 94 -3.80 -0.24 -6.87
N GLU A 95 -3.12 0.23 -7.91
CA GLU A 95 -2.59 -0.64 -8.95
C GLU A 95 -1.18 -1.06 -8.59
N THR A 96 -0.92 -2.36 -8.52
CA THR A 96 0.41 -2.89 -8.22
C THR A 96 0.94 -3.61 -9.45
N ARG A 97 2.16 -3.30 -9.88
CA ARG A 97 2.83 -3.95 -11.00
C ARG A 97 4.22 -4.40 -10.60
N ILE A 98 4.56 -5.64 -10.92
CA ILE A 98 5.93 -6.13 -10.75
C ILE A 98 6.66 -6.01 -12.10
N GLY A 99 7.72 -5.20 -12.10
CA GLY A 99 8.40 -4.70 -13.28
C GLY A 99 7.81 -3.37 -13.79
N ILE A 100 8.67 -2.49 -14.31
CA ILE A 100 8.28 -1.14 -14.80
C ILE A 100 7.22 -1.23 -15.93
N HIS A 101 7.32 -2.27 -16.76
CA HIS A 101 6.37 -2.56 -17.84
C HIS A 101 5.52 -3.80 -17.57
N GLY A 102 5.46 -4.22 -16.29
CA GLY A 102 4.65 -5.34 -15.87
C GLY A 102 3.16 -5.11 -16.10
N LYS A 103 2.42 -6.21 -16.24
CA LYS A 103 0.95 -6.16 -16.19
C LYS A 103 0.50 -5.87 -14.74
N PRO A 104 -0.64 -5.20 -14.53
CA PRO A 104 -1.23 -5.09 -13.21
C PRO A 104 -1.44 -6.46 -12.57
N GLU A 105 -1.01 -6.60 -11.32
CA GLU A 105 -1.23 -7.81 -10.53
C GLU A 105 -2.71 -7.94 -10.20
N ARG A 106 -3.26 -9.16 -10.28
CA ARG A 106 -4.68 -9.41 -10.01
C ARG A 106 -5.02 -9.06 -8.57
N CYS A 107 -6.19 -8.45 -8.34
CA CYS A 107 -6.71 -8.30 -6.98
C CYS A 107 -7.12 -9.66 -6.39
N VAL A 108 -6.65 -9.94 -5.18
CA VAL A 108 -6.96 -11.16 -4.42
C VAL A 108 -7.31 -10.81 -2.98
N ASN A 109 -8.19 -11.61 -2.36
CA ASN A 109 -8.64 -11.44 -0.97
C ASN A 109 -9.29 -10.08 -0.65
N ALA A 110 -9.95 -9.45 -1.62
CA ALA A 110 -10.94 -8.42 -1.33
C ALA A 110 -12.08 -9.01 -0.51
N ASP A 111 -12.67 -8.22 0.39
CA ASP A 111 -13.81 -8.66 1.18
C ASP A 111 -15.09 -8.79 0.35
N ALA A 112 -16.19 -9.20 0.99
CA ALA A 112 -17.50 -9.37 0.34
C ALA A 112 -18.05 -8.07 -0.30
N ASN A 113 -17.52 -6.91 0.09
CA ASN A 113 -17.88 -5.61 -0.49
C ASN A 113 -16.88 -5.16 -1.56
N GLY A 114 -15.93 -6.00 -1.99
CA GLY A 114 -14.89 -5.61 -2.95
C GLY A 114 -13.85 -4.65 -2.37
N CYS A 115 -13.70 -4.62 -1.04
CA CYS A 115 -12.79 -3.71 -0.34
C CYS A 115 -11.55 -4.44 0.19
N GLY A 116 -10.38 -3.81 0.02
CA GLY A 116 -9.11 -4.34 0.45
C GLY A 116 -8.58 -5.45 -0.46
N GLY A 117 -7.55 -6.13 0.04
CA GLY A 117 -6.88 -7.22 -0.67
C GLY A 117 -5.45 -6.87 -1.06
N ILE A 118 -4.85 -7.75 -1.87
CA ILE A 118 -3.46 -7.65 -2.32
C ILE A 118 -3.43 -7.61 -3.85
N GLY A 119 -2.49 -6.84 -4.42
CA GLY A 119 -2.36 -6.64 -5.87
C GLY A 119 -3.01 -5.34 -6.32
N SER A 120 -3.79 -5.39 -7.41
CA SER A 120 -4.47 -4.22 -7.95
C SER A 120 -5.91 -4.09 -7.44
N CYS A 121 -6.09 -3.67 -6.18
CA CYS A 121 -7.38 -3.70 -5.46
C CYS A 121 -7.95 -2.32 -5.15
N VAL A 122 -9.24 -2.28 -4.77
CA VAL A 122 -9.93 -1.08 -4.29
C VAL A 122 -9.97 -1.06 -2.77
N HIS A 123 -9.61 0.07 -2.15
CA HIS A 123 -9.74 0.35 -0.73
C HIS A 123 -10.84 1.40 -0.52
N CYS A 124 -11.81 1.10 0.35
CA CYS A 124 -13.13 1.76 0.31
C CYS A 124 -13.33 2.97 1.24
N ASP A 125 -12.41 3.22 2.16
CA ASP A 125 -12.37 4.47 2.91
C ASP A 125 -10.96 4.71 3.44
N ILE A 126 -10.17 5.49 2.70
CA ILE A 126 -8.78 5.82 3.07
C ILE A 126 -8.67 6.82 4.22
N CYS A 127 -9.80 7.41 4.64
CA CYS A 127 -9.92 8.35 5.75
C CYS A 127 -10.36 7.68 7.06
N HIS A 128 -10.46 6.35 7.06
CA HIS A 128 -10.86 5.58 8.22
C HIS A 128 -9.98 4.33 8.35
N THR A 129 -9.74 3.87 9.57
CA THR A 129 -9.13 2.56 9.79
C THR A 129 -10.24 1.52 9.77
N MET A 130 -10.32 0.76 8.68
CA MET A 130 -11.27 -0.32 8.53
C MET A 130 -10.81 -1.56 9.29
N GLY A 131 -11.71 -2.34 9.88
CA GLY A 131 -11.34 -3.62 10.48
C GLY A 131 -10.88 -4.66 9.44
N GLY A 132 -9.78 -5.37 9.74
CA GLY A 132 -9.22 -6.44 8.90
C GLY A 132 -7.83 -6.11 8.34
N SER A 133 -6.96 -7.11 8.25
CA SER A 133 -5.53 -6.93 7.94
C SER A 133 -5.26 -6.35 6.55
N LEU A 134 -6.10 -6.66 5.56
CA LEU A 134 -5.87 -6.29 4.15
C LEU A 134 -6.64 -5.04 3.69
N LYS A 135 -7.27 -4.31 4.60
CA LYS A 135 -8.15 -3.17 4.22
C LYS A 135 -7.44 -1.82 4.27
N ASN A 136 -6.37 -1.69 5.04
CA ASN A 136 -5.71 -0.41 5.33
C ASN A 136 -4.34 -0.26 4.67
N PHE A 137 -4.14 -0.88 3.50
CA PHE A 137 -2.85 -0.78 2.79
C PHE A 137 -2.60 0.61 2.20
N VAL A 138 -3.63 1.44 2.08
CA VAL A 138 -3.48 2.84 1.74
C VAL A 138 -4.38 3.68 2.62
N GLN A 139 -3.80 4.71 3.22
CA GLN A 139 -4.52 5.65 4.07
C GLN A 139 -3.94 7.05 3.94
N ILE A 140 -4.79 8.05 4.15
CA ILE A 140 -4.34 9.42 4.36
C ILE A 140 -4.17 9.60 5.87
N PHE A 141 -3.04 10.14 6.26
CA PHE A 141 -2.73 10.51 7.64
C PHE A 141 -2.75 12.01 7.78
N GLN A 142 -3.22 12.50 8.93
CA GLN A 142 -3.11 13.88 9.37
C GLN A 142 -2.42 13.91 10.73
N ALA A 143 -1.20 14.44 10.79
CA ALA A 143 -0.26 14.15 11.86
C ALA A 143 -0.20 12.62 12.08
N ASP A 144 -0.02 12.12 13.29
CA ASP A 144 0.24 10.70 13.53
C ASP A 144 -1.00 9.78 13.58
N LYS A 145 -2.10 10.21 12.97
CA LYS A 145 -3.35 9.45 12.93
C LYS A 145 -3.99 9.46 11.54
N PRO A 146 -4.82 8.46 11.22
CA PRO A 146 -5.66 8.49 10.03
C PRO A 146 -6.45 9.79 9.94
N ALA A 147 -6.43 10.43 8.78
CA ALA A 147 -7.11 11.68 8.52
C ALA A 147 -8.63 11.47 8.55
N GLN A 148 -9.37 12.31 9.26
CA GLN A 148 -10.82 12.16 9.43
C GLN A 148 -11.63 12.76 8.26
N CYS A 149 -11.10 12.69 7.02
CA CYS A 149 -11.68 13.36 5.86
C CYS A 149 -13.06 12.84 5.45
N SER A 150 -13.44 11.61 5.81
CA SER A 150 -14.78 11.05 5.57
C SER A 150 -15.80 11.29 6.70
N SER A 151 -15.43 12.07 7.73
CA SER A 151 -16.34 12.43 8.83
C SER A 151 -16.33 13.92 9.20
N LYS A 152 -15.17 14.58 9.08
CA LYS A 152 -14.99 16.02 9.33
C LYS A 152 -14.77 16.82 8.06
N GLY A 153 -14.48 16.15 6.95
CA GLY A 153 -14.02 16.79 5.73
C GLY A 153 -12.59 17.27 5.85
N LEU A 154 -12.10 17.88 4.77
CA LEU A 154 -10.80 18.49 4.69
C LEU A 154 -10.93 19.77 3.84
N PRO A 155 -10.92 20.95 4.47
CA PRO A 155 -11.02 22.21 3.73
C PRO A 155 -9.93 22.37 2.66
N ALA A 156 -10.18 23.26 1.70
CA ALA A 156 -9.12 23.66 0.77
C ALA A 156 -7.97 24.34 1.51
N GLY A 157 -6.73 24.02 1.12
CA GLY A 157 -5.55 24.56 1.78
C GLY A 157 -4.27 23.80 1.47
N LEU A 158 -3.18 24.29 2.07
CA LEU A 158 -1.87 23.64 2.04
C LEU A 158 -1.58 23.03 3.40
N TYR A 159 -1.33 21.73 3.43
CA TYR A 159 -1.15 20.96 4.65
C TYR A 159 0.27 20.42 4.75
N THR A 160 0.93 20.67 5.87
CA THR A 160 2.25 20.11 6.21
C THR A 160 2.14 18.84 7.05
N ASP A 161 0.97 18.57 7.61
CA ASP A 161 0.66 17.44 8.47
C ASP A 161 -0.08 16.32 7.73
N LEU A 162 -0.47 16.51 6.47
CA LEU A 162 -1.08 15.47 5.65
C LEU A 162 -0.03 14.62 4.94
N SER A 163 -0.27 13.32 4.89
CA SER A 163 0.62 12.36 4.25
C SER A 163 -0.14 11.18 3.66
N LEU A 164 0.36 10.64 2.53
CA LEU A 164 -0.08 9.35 2.02
C LEU A 164 0.76 8.25 2.67
N ARG A 165 0.09 7.25 3.25
CA ARG A 165 0.72 6.01 3.70
C ARG A 165 0.34 4.87 2.78
N VAL A 166 1.32 4.09 2.33
CA VAL A 166 1.12 2.87 1.55
C VAL A 166 1.88 1.71 2.22
N CYS A 167 1.19 0.62 2.50
CA CYS A 167 1.76 -0.59 3.08
C CYS A 167 1.89 -1.71 2.04
N LEU A 168 2.83 -2.60 2.29
CA LEU A 168 3.07 -3.77 1.47
C LEU A 168 2.62 -5.03 2.21
N PRO A 169 2.13 -6.04 1.47
CA PRO A 169 1.85 -7.34 2.05
C PRO A 169 3.14 -7.98 2.56
N THR A 170 3.02 -8.76 3.63
CA THR A 170 4.10 -9.62 4.10
C THR A 170 4.35 -10.77 3.11
N LYS A 171 5.54 -11.36 3.17
CA LYS A 171 5.85 -12.59 2.41
C LYS A 171 4.81 -13.68 2.69
N ASN A 172 4.42 -13.87 3.95
CA ASN A 172 3.44 -14.88 4.36
C ASN A 172 2.05 -14.65 3.77
N GLU A 173 1.67 -13.42 3.50
CA GLU A 173 0.42 -13.12 2.80
C GLU A 173 0.55 -13.32 1.29
N LEU A 174 1.76 -13.18 0.72
CA LEU A 174 2.01 -13.39 -0.71
C LEU A 174 2.09 -14.86 -1.09
N LEU A 175 2.72 -15.71 -0.26
CA LEU A 175 2.97 -17.12 -0.57
C LEU A 175 1.70 -17.92 -0.95
N PRO A 176 0.56 -17.80 -0.23
CA PRO A 176 -0.66 -18.53 -0.59
C PRO A 176 -1.21 -18.20 -1.98
N PHE A 177 -0.80 -17.09 -2.59
CA PHE A 177 -1.19 -16.74 -3.96
C PHE A 177 -0.30 -17.39 -5.02
N LEU A 178 0.93 -17.77 -4.65
CA LEU A 178 1.84 -18.48 -5.54
C LEU A 178 1.46 -19.96 -5.61
N ASP A 179 1.24 -20.58 -4.45
CA ASP A 179 0.75 -21.96 -4.34
C ASP A 179 0.10 -22.17 -2.96
N GLN A 180 -0.90 -23.05 -2.87
CA GLN A 180 -1.50 -23.41 -1.59
C GLN A 180 -0.56 -24.26 -0.72
N ASN A 181 0.41 -24.95 -1.34
CA ASN A 181 1.48 -25.65 -0.66
C ASN A 181 2.62 -24.69 -0.33
N ALA A 182 2.86 -24.45 0.96
CA ALA A 182 3.87 -23.50 1.43
C ALA A 182 5.29 -23.76 0.89
N SER A 183 5.71 -25.03 0.78
CA SER A 183 7.04 -25.38 0.27
C SER A 183 7.18 -25.05 -1.21
N ARG A 184 6.13 -25.34 -1.99
CA ARG A 184 6.12 -24.99 -3.41
C ARG A 184 5.97 -23.49 -3.64
N ALA A 185 5.19 -22.79 -2.82
CA ALA A 185 5.07 -21.35 -2.85
C ALA A 185 6.42 -20.68 -2.59
N GLU A 186 7.19 -21.19 -1.63
CA GLU A 186 8.56 -20.73 -1.35
C GLU A 186 9.49 -20.95 -2.55
N GLN A 187 9.46 -22.14 -3.15
CA GLN A 187 10.24 -22.41 -4.36
C GLN A 187 9.85 -21.49 -5.53
N LEU A 188 8.55 -21.24 -5.72
CA LEU A 188 8.07 -20.32 -6.75
C LEU A 188 8.45 -18.87 -6.44
N TRP A 189 8.45 -18.49 -5.17
CA TRP A 189 8.95 -17.19 -4.71
C TRP A 189 10.43 -17.04 -5.04
N ASP A 190 11.26 -18.02 -4.70
CA ASP A 190 12.70 -17.99 -4.97
C ASP A 190 12.98 -17.97 -6.49
N LEU A 191 12.23 -18.74 -7.28
CA LEU A 191 12.28 -18.68 -8.75
C LEU A 191 11.82 -17.32 -9.28
N PHE A 192 10.78 -16.73 -8.69
CA PHE A 192 10.27 -15.43 -9.08
C PHE A 192 11.29 -14.33 -8.81
N VAL A 193 11.89 -14.35 -7.62
CA VAL A 193 12.94 -13.41 -7.22
C VAL A 193 14.14 -13.58 -8.14
N SER A 194 14.69 -14.79 -8.28
CA SER A 194 15.87 -15.03 -9.12
C SER A 194 15.66 -14.73 -10.61
N SER A 195 14.47 -14.99 -11.16
CA SER A 195 14.19 -14.75 -12.59
C SER A 195 13.88 -13.29 -12.92
N ARG A 196 13.28 -12.54 -11.99
CA ARG A 196 12.91 -11.13 -12.22
C ARG A 196 13.93 -10.13 -11.68
N ALA A 197 14.78 -10.57 -10.76
CA ALA A 197 15.86 -9.76 -10.24
C ALA A 197 17.05 -9.79 -11.20
N ARG A 198 17.15 -8.80 -12.08
CA ARG A 198 18.35 -8.65 -12.94
C ARG A 198 19.63 -8.39 -12.12
N SER A 199 19.49 -8.05 -10.83
CA SER A 199 20.59 -7.70 -9.91
C SER A 199 20.31 -8.03 -8.44
N GLY A 200 19.38 -8.95 -8.13
CA GLY A 200 18.82 -9.10 -6.77
C GLY A 200 17.72 -8.09 -6.40
N GLU A 201 17.41 -7.19 -7.33
CA GLU A 201 16.43 -6.11 -7.20
C GLU A 201 15.26 -6.29 -8.20
N ILE A 202 14.03 -6.28 -7.69
CA ILE A 202 12.78 -6.43 -8.44
C ILE A 202 12.06 -5.06 -8.46
N PRO A 203 11.85 -4.45 -9.63
CA PRO A 203 11.09 -3.21 -9.70
C PRO A 203 9.62 -3.43 -9.30
N LEU A 204 9.09 -2.53 -8.49
CA LEU A 204 7.69 -2.48 -8.07
C LEU A 204 7.14 -1.10 -8.42
N VAL A 205 6.02 -1.06 -9.13
CA VAL A 205 5.34 0.18 -9.47
C VAL A 205 3.95 0.16 -8.86
N ILE A 206 3.64 1.18 -8.06
CA ILE A 206 2.34 1.36 -7.43
C ILE A 206 1.70 2.65 -7.95
N ALA A 207 0.45 2.57 -8.40
CA ALA A 207 -0.37 3.73 -8.71
C ALA A 207 -1.52 3.83 -7.70
N ALA A 208 -1.55 4.87 -6.89
CA ALA A 208 -2.67 5.17 -6.01
C ALA A 208 -3.59 6.18 -6.69
N ARG A 209 -4.80 5.77 -7.08
CA ARG A 209 -5.80 6.63 -7.73
C ARG A 209 -6.98 6.83 -6.79
N LEU A 210 -7.19 8.06 -6.36
CA LEU A 210 -8.18 8.45 -5.36
C LEU A 210 -9.49 8.86 -6.05
N PHE A 211 -10.61 8.40 -5.50
CA PHE A 211 -11.96 8.67 -6.00
C PHE A 211 -12.88 9.16 -4.89
N ASP A 212 -13.79 10.08 -5.22
CA ASP A 212 -14.83 10.59 -4.31
C ASP A 212 -16.17 9.85 -4.44
N ARG A 213 -16.14 8.69 -5.12
CA ARG A 213 -17.29 7.83 -5.38
C ARG A 213 -16.93 6.36 -5.22
N PRO A 214 -17.91 5.49 -4.94
CA PRO A 214 -17.69 4.05 -4.91
C PRO A 214 -17.22 3.52 -6.27
N ILE A 215 -16.16 2.70 -6.25
CA ILE A 215 -15.62 1.98 -7.43
C ILE A 215 -15.39 0.49 -7.16
N ASN A 216 -15.66 0.03 -5.93
CA ASN A 216 -15.34 -1.30 -5.41
C ASN A 216 -16.15 -2.45 -6.01
N ASN A 217 -17.37 -2.16 -6.48
CA ASN A 217 -18.29 -3.17 -7.05
C ASN A 217 -18.50 -3.02 -8.56
N MET A 218 -17.61 -2.29 -9.24
CA MET A 218 -17.65 -2.15 -10.69
C MET A 218 -17.12 -3.41 -11.37
N ASP A 219 -17.68 -3.75 -12.53
CA ASP A 219 -17.09 -4.77 -13.38
C ASP A 219 -15.73 -4.29 -13.93
N ALA A 220 -14.89 -5.25 -14.33
CA ALA A 220 -13.53 -4.95 -14.77
C ALA A 220 -13.47 -4.01 -15.98
N LYS A 221 -14.46 -4.04 -16.89
CA LYS A 221 -14.48 -3.16 -18.06
C LYS A 221 -14.77 -1.73 -17.62
N THR A 222 -15.82 -1.53 -16.82
CA THR A 222 -16.17 -0.20 -16.29
C THR A 222 -15.05 0.38 -15.44
N LEU A 223 -14.45 -0.42 -14.56
CA LEU A 223 -13.31 0.02 -13.76
C LEU A 223 -12.15 0.46 -14.66
N ASN A 224 -11.74 -0.34 -15.64
CA ASN A 224 -10.66 0.04 -16.56
C ASN A 224 -10.95 1.34 -17.32
N THR A 225 -12.19 1.54 -17.78
CA THR A 225 -12.61 2.77 -18.46
C THR A 225 -12.42 4.00 -17.55
N ILE A 226 -12.82 3.95 -16.28
CA ILE A 226 -12.65 5.09 -15.37
C ILE A 226 -11.17 5.28 -14.97
N LEU A 227 -10.40 4.20 -14.88
CA LEU A 227 -8.98 4.27 -14.54
C LEU A 227 -8.14 4.88 -15.66
N HIS A 228 -8.47 4.61 -16.93
CA HIS A 228 -7.61 4.93 -18.07
C HIS A 228 -8.18 6.01 -18.99
N ASP A 229 -9.50 6.07 -19.17
CA ASP A 229 -10.11 6.88 -20.21
C ASP A 229 -10.88 8.08 -19.63
N THR A 230 -11.98 7.83 -18.91
CA THR A 230 -12.90 8.91 -18.52
C THR A 230 -12.42 9.71 -17.30
N LYS A 231 -11.67 9.04 -16.40
CA LYS A 231 -11.22 9.58 -15.10
C LYS A 231 -12.36 10.06 -14.21
N GLU A 232 -13.56 9.52 -14.44
CA GLU A 232 -14.76 9.97 -13.76
C GLU A 232 -14.67 9.72 -12.25
N GLY A 233 -14.90 10.78 -11.46
CA GLY A 233 -14.79 10.75 -10.00
C GLY A 233 -13.37 10.62 -9.46
N MET A 234 -12.33 10.63 -10.30
CA MET A 234 -10.94 10.66 -9.84
C MET A 234 -10.64 12.08 -9.32
N ILE A 235 -10.09 12.14 -8.10
CA ILE A 235 -9.81 13.40 -7.39
C ILE A 235 -8.34 13.60 -7.03
N GLY A 236 -7.54 12.55 -7.17
CA GLY A 236 -6.11 12.57 -6.88
C GLY A 236 -5.44 11.32 -7.44
N CYS A 237 -4.15 11.41 -7.74
CA CYS A 237 -3.41 10.28 -8.27
C CYS A 237 -1.92 10.42 -7.98
N HIS A 238 -1.27 9.32 -7.57
CA HIS A 238 0.15 9.31 -7.22
C HIS A 238 0.82 8.01 -7.69
N TRP A 239 2.02 8.14 -8.25
CA TRP A 239 2.89 7.03 -8.63
C TRP A 239 4.01 6.85 -7.62
N ILE A 240 4.33 5.60 -7.29
CA ILE A 240 5.45 5.20 -6.45
C ILE A 240 6.23 4.14 -7.23
N TYR A 241 7.51 4.40 -7.45
CA TYR A 241 8.47 3.46 -8.01
C TYR A 241 9.39 3.02 -6.90
N ALA A 242 9.37 1.73 -6.63
CA ALA A 242 10.17 1.10 -5.61
C ALA A 242 10.96 -0.07 -6.20
N THR A 243 11.93 -0.52 -5.44
CA THR A 243 12.74 -1.68 -5.72
C THR A 243 12.64 -2.61 -4.52
N VAL A 244 12.39 -3.88 -4.79
CA VAL A 244 12.22 -4.92 -3.79
C VAL A 244 13.42 -5.86 -3.87
N SER A 245 14.11 -6.07 -2.76
CA SER A 245 15.26 -6.98 -2.68
C SER A 245 15.12 -7.92 -1.49
N GLN A 246 15.67 -9.11 -1.60
CA GLN A 246 15.76 -10.05 -0.49
C GLN A 246 17.22 -10.04 -0.01
N PRO A 247 17.49 -9.73 1.27
CA PRO A 247 18.82 -9.93 1.83
C PRO A 247 19.19 -11.41 1.73
N ASN A 248 20.40 -11.69 1.24
CA ASN A 248 20.97 -13.04 1.23
C ASN A 248 21.22 -13.55 2.64
#